data_AF-A0A8S3FQM8-F1
#
_entry.id   AF-A0A8S3FQM8-F1
#
_cell.length_a   1.000
_cell.length_b   1.000
_cell.length_c   1.000
_cell.angle_alpha   90.00
_cell.angle_beta   90.00
_cell.angle_gamma   90.00
#
_symmetry.space_group_name_H-M   'P 1'
#
loop_
_entity.id
_entity.type
_entity.pdbx_description
1 polymer ?
#
loop_
_entity_poly.entity_id
_entity_poly.type
_entity_poly.pdbx_seq_one_letter_code
_entity_poly.pdbx_strand_id
1 'polypeptide(L)'
;EDIPSAFQVRVAGCKGMVAIDPESTLNDYYIHVRDSMVKFPSDDWNLEICEFSRPMTLTLNNQVIRLLSDLGNADGQFIAFQNQGFGYSQTPEEQESSAIDIAVQKNMSYSLSKDNLLTNRIPIPPTDGRNLFGIADETGELQYGQCFIQYSALNQTNKGRRKFHVVTGTVLVTKNPCLWPGDFRRLTAVHNSTLEKFMRDVIVFPING
;
A
#
# COMPACT_ATOMS: atom_id res chain seq x y z
N GLU A 1 1.40 19.47 -14.27
CA GLU A 1 1.85 18.12 -13.91
C GLU A 1 1.43 17.87 -12.48
N ASP A 2 0.85 16.72 -12.15
CA ASP A 2 0.42 16.46 -10.77
C ASP A 2 1.64 16.02 -9.95
N ILE A 3 1.90 16.73 -8.85
CA ILE A 3 3.02 16.47 -7.96
C ILE A 3 2.78 15.11 -7.24
N PRO A 4 3.75 14.18 -7.24
CA PRO A 4 3.65 12.93 -6.48
C PRO A 4 3.53 13.17 -4.98
N SER A 5 2.73 12.37 -4.28
CA SER A 5 2.53 12.50 -2.83
C SER A 5 3.63 11.85 -2.00
N ALA A 6 4.34 10.84 -2.55
CA ALA A 6 5.38 10.12 -1.84
C ALA A 6 6.58 9.77 -2.72
N PHE A 7 7.75 9.67 -2.11
CA PHE A 7 9.03 9.44 -2.75
C PHE A 7 9.85 8.42 -1.97
N GLN A 8 10.47 7.49 -2.68
CA GLN A 8 11.54 6.67 -2.14
C GLN A 8 12.86 7.42 -2.31
N VAL A 9 13.56 7.65 -1.22
CA VAL A 9 14.74 8.54 -1.20
C VAL A 9 15.96 7.89 -0.58
N ARG A 10 17.13 8.42 -0.99
CA ARG A 10 18.42 8.27 -0.33
C ARG A 10 19.02 9.66 -0.10
N VAL A 11 19.47 9.94 1.11
CA VAL A 11 20.08 11.24 1.49
C VAL A 11 20.92 11.05 2.74
N ALA A 12 22.15 11.57 2.81
CA ALA A 12 22.98 11.58 4.03
C ALA A 12 23.01 10.25 4.81
N GLY A 13 23.27 9.13 4.11
CA GLY A 13 23.31 7.78 4.72
C GLY A 13 21.94 7.23 5.18
N CYS A 14 20.86 7.95 4.86
CA CYS A 14 19.48 7.60 5.16
C CYS A 14 18.80 6.98 3.94
N LYS A 15 17.92 6.02 4.18
CA LYS A 15 17.08 5.36 3.16
C LYS A 15 15.67 5.19 3.70
N GLY A 16 14.68 5.61 2.93
CA GLY A 16 13.28 5.41 3.32
C GLY A 16 12.28 6.03 2.36
N MET A 17 11.06 6.19 2.85
CA MET A 17 9.97 6.88 2.17
C MET A 17 9.78 8.25 2.82
N VAL A 18 9.52 9.27 2.00
CA VAL A 18 9.07 10.58 2.46
C VAL A 18 7.77 10.93 1.73
N ALA A 19 6.86 11.59 2.43
CA ALA A 19 5.62 12.09 1.88
C ALA A 19 5.62 13.62 1.92
N ILE A 20 4.84 14.24 1.04
CA ILE A 20 4.61 15.68 1.10
C ILE A 20 3.83 15.99 2.38
N ASP A 21 4.38 16.90 3.19
CA ASP A 21 3.65 17.49 4.31
C ASP A 21 2.65 18.52 3.77
N PRO A 22 1.33 18.27 3.91
CA PRO A 22 0.32 19.18 3.40
C PRO A 22 0.14 20.44 4.24
N GLU A 23 0.62 20.44 5.49
CA GLU A 23 0.46 21.54 6.43
C GLU A 23 1.73 22.40 6.54
N SER A 24 2.77 22.07 5.77
CA SER A 24 4.01 22.84 5.78
C SER A 24 3.75 24.30 5.45
N THR A 25 3.93 25.16 6.45
CA THR A 25 3.89 26.62 6.33
C THR A 25 5.29 27.21 6.12
N LEU A 26 6.30 26.36 5.90
CA LEU A 26 7.69 26.78 5.78
C LEU A 26 7.94 27.36 4.39
N ASN A 27 8.60 28.51 4.33
CA ASN A 27 8.97 29.17 3.08
C ASN A 27 10.22 28.55 2.41
N ASP A 28 10.88 27.62 3.10
CA ASP A 28 12.10 26.93 2.66
C ASP A 28 11.84 25.42 2.47
N TYR A 29 12.76 24.76 1.76
CA TYR A 29 12.69 23.32 1.49
C TYR A 29 13.33 22.53 2.63
N TYR A 30 12.52 21.72 3.32
CA TYR A 30 12.97 20.83 4.39
C TYR A 30 12.61 19.38 4.10
N ILE A 31 13.47 18.47 4.58
CA ILE A 31 13.21 17.04 4.61
C ILE A 31 13.34 16.56 6.04
N HIS A 32 12.30 15.92 6.56
CA HIS A 32 12.32 15.30 7.87
C HIS A 32 12.72 13.84 7.72
N VAL A 33 13.79 13.44 8.41
CA VAL A 33 14.30 12.08 8.42
C VAL A 33 14.05 11.48 9.80
N ARG A 34 13.52 10.26 9.86
CA ARG A 34 13.33 9.50 11.11
C ARG A 34 14.58 8.69 11.42
N ASP A 35 14.86 8.42 12.69
CA ASP A 35 16.01 7.62 13.13
C ASP A 35 16.07 6.25 12.44
N SER A 36 14.92 5.61 12.20
CA SER A 36 14.83 4.34 11.49
C SER A 36 15.33 4.38 10.04
N MET A 37 15.37 5.57 9.43
CA MET A 37 15.86 5.78 8.06
C MET A 37 17.39 5.85 8.04
N VAL A 38 18.06 6.23 9.13
CA VAL A 38 19.51 6.34 9.22
C VAL A 38 20.12 4.94 9.17
N LYS A 39 20.93 4.66 8.15
CA LYS A 39 21.59 3.35 7.99
C LYS A 39 23.07 3.41 8.33
N PHE A 40 23.69 4.55 8.11
CA PHE A 40 25.07 4.86 8.50
C PHE A 40 25.25 6.39 8.56
N PRO A 41 26.19 6.89 9.36
CA PRO A 41 26.49 8.32 9.41
C PRO A 41 27.08 8.81 8.08
N SER A 42 26.64 9.96 7.59
CA SER A 42 27.19 10.63 6.41
C SER A 42 26.84 12.12 6.42
N ASP A 43 27.76 12.95 5.94
CA ASP A 43 27.59 14.39 5.79
C ASP A 43 27.15 14.79 4.37
N ASP A 44 26.94 13.82 3.47
CA ASP A 44 26.52 14.07 2.09
C ASP A 44 24.99 14.20 1.96
N TRP A 45 24.50 15.44 1.99
CA TRP A 45 23.07 15.78 1.94
C TRP A 45 22.50 15.90 0.52
N ASN A 46 23.16 15.29 -0.48
CA ASN A 46 22.56 15.16 -1.81
C ASN A 46 21.31 14.28 -1.75
N LEU A 47 20.17 14.83 -2.18
CA LEU A 47 18.90 14.10 -2.24
C LEU A 47 18.81 13.31 -3.55
N GLU A 48 18.70 12.00 -3.43
CA GLU A 48 18.45 11.09 -4.55
C GLU A 48 17.02 10.54 -4.47
N ILE A 49 16.24 10.73 -5.53
CA ILE A 49 14.91 10.12 -5.67
C ILE A 49 15.07 8.80 -6.45
N CYS A 50 14.79 7.68 -5.78
CA CYS A 50 14.83 6.35 -6.39
C CYS A 50 13.53 6.05 -7.16
N GLU A 51 12.38 6.37 -6.57
CA GLU A 51 11.06 6.20 -7.17
C GLU A 51 10.03 7.13 -6.50
N PHE A 52 8.83 7.26 -7.08
CA PHE A 52 7.77 8.15 -6.60
C PHE A 52 6.38 7.56 -6.86
N SER A 53 5.40 8.00 -6.07
CA SER A 53 4.01 7.54 -6.13
C SER A 53 3.39 7.79 -7.50
N ARG A 54 2.89 6.73 -8.11
CA ARG A 54 2.22 6.73 -9.41
C ARG A 54 1.30 5.50 -9.52
N PRO A 55 0.38 5.46 -10.50
CA PRO A 55 -0.44 4.29 -10.77
C PRO A 55 0.42 3.09 -11.11
N MET A 56 0.31 2.04 -10.31
CA MET A 56 1.01 0.78 -10.54
C MET A 56 0.02 -0.38 -10.53
N THR A 57 0.09 -1.22 -11.57
CA THR A 57 -0.72 -2.44 -11.66
C THR A 57 -0.18 -3.51 -10.71
N LEU A 58 -1.09 -4.28 -10.13
CA LEU A 58 -0.74 -5.43 -9.31
C LEU A 58 -0.63 -6.69 -10.18
N THR A 59 0.43 -7.46 -9.97
CA THR A 59 0.57 -8.83 -10.48
C THR A 59 0.83 -9.76 -9.31
N LEU A 60 0.01 -10.80 -9.13
CA LEU A 60 0.29 -11.82 -8.13
C LEU A 60 1.43 -12.70 -8.60
N ASN A 61 2.39 -12.94 -7.73
CA ASN A 61 3.43 -13.93 -7.94
C ASN A 61 2.93 -15.32 -7.49
N ASN A 62 3.66 -16.36 -7.87
CA ASN A 62 3.33 -17.74 -7.47
C ASN A 62 3.29 -17.98 -5.97
N GLN A 63 4.04 -17.23 -5.17
CA GLN A 63 4.07 -17.41 -3.72
C GLN A 63 2.72 -16.99 -3.12
N VAL A 64 2.24 -15.82 -3.52
CA VAL A 64 0.91 -15.30 -3.16
C VAL A 64 -0.19 -16.23 -3.67
N ILE A 65 -0.10 -16.71 -4.92
CA ILE A 65 -1.10 -17.62 -5.49
C ILE A 65 -1.18 -18.93 -4.69
N ARG A 66 -0.03 -19.50 -4.30
CA ARG A 66 0.01 -20.72 -3.49
C ARG A 66 -0.56 -20.48 -2.09
N LEU A 67 -0.15 -19.40 -1.42
CA LEU A 67 -0.69 -19.07 -0.10
C LEU A 67 -2.20 -18.85 -0.14
N LEU A 68 -2.71 -18.10 -1.12
CA LEU A 68 -4.15 -17.90 -1.31
C LEU A 68 -4.87 -19.20 -1.67
N SER A 69 -4.23 -20.08 -2.45
CA SER A 69 -4.78 -21.40 -2.79
C SER A 69 -4.80 -22.35 -1.60
N ASP A 70 -3.76 -22.38 -0.77
CA ASP A 70 -3.70 -23.20 0.43
C ASP A 70 -4.73 -22.71 1.45
N LEU A 71 -4.86 -21.39 1.62
CA LEU A 71 -5.90 -20.78 2.43
C LEU A 71 -7.32 -21.05 1.89
N GLY A 72 -7.49 -21.09 0.55
CA GLY A 72 -8.78 -21.36 -0.09
C GLY A 72 -9.17 -22.84 -0.17
N ASN A 73 -8.19 -23.76 -0.16
CA ASN A 73 -8.41 -25.20 -0.25
C ASN A 73 -8.44 -25.88 1.13
N ALA A 74 -7.83 -25.28 2.17
CA ALA A 74 -7.74 -25.88 3.49
C ALA A 74 -9.04 -25.80 4.30
N ASP A 75 -9.93 -24.83 4.07
CA ASP A 75 -11.12 -24.70 4.91
C ASP A 75 -12.30 -24.04 4.19
N GLY A 76 -13.50 -24.63 4.34
CA GLY A 76 -14.79 -23.98 4.10
C GLY A 76 -14.98 -22.66 4.88
N GLN A 77 -14.02 -22.29 5.72
CA GLN A 77 -13.88 -20.99 6.34
C GLN A 77 -13.59 -19.86 5.36
N PHE A 78 -13.08 -20.09 4.14
CA PHE A 78 -12.96 -18.98 3.17
C PHE A 78 -14.34 -18.55 2.62
N ILE A 79 -15.28 -19.49 2.47
CA ILE A 79 -16.70 -19.19 2.22
C ILE A 79 -17.34 -18.54 3.46
N ALA A 80 -16.88 -18.87 4.68
CA ALA A 80 -17.31 -18.17 5.91
C ALA A 80 -16.66 -16.77 6.06
N PHE A 81 -15.44 -16.56 5.58
CA PHE A 81 -14.69 -15.29 5.60
C PHE A 81 -15.27 -14.27 4.61
N GLN A 82 -15.90 -14.75 3.52
CA GLN A 82 -16.73 -13.92 2.65
C GLN A 82 -18.09 -13.56 3.29
N ASN A 83 -18.58 -14.37 4.25
CA ASN A 83 -19.93 -14.25 4.80
C ASN A 83 -20.01 -13.70 6.24
N GLN A 84 -18.89 -13.51 6.95
CA GLN A 84 -18.88 -13.00 8.32
C GLN A 84 -17.83 -11.90 8.51
N GLY A 85 -18.28 -10.64 8.48
CA GLY A 85 -17.52 -9.55 9.07
C GLY A 85 -17.69 -9.56 10.59
N PHE A 86 -16.68 -9.97 11.37
CA PHE A 86 -16.58 -9.72 12.82
C PHE A 86 -15.15 -9.99 13.36
N GLY A 87 -14.59 -9.08 14.18
CA GLY A 87 -13.79 -9.39 15.40
C GLY A 87 -12.24 -9.44 15.40
N TYR A 88 -11.58 -8.30 15.70
CA TYR A 88 -10.41 -7.96 16.57
C TYR A 88 -9.24 -8.91 17.03
N SER A 89 -8.00 -8.32 17.03
CA SER A 89 -6.86 -8.35 18.02
C SER A 89 -5.97 -9.62 18.19
N GLN A 90 -4.63 -9.67 18.45
CA GLN A 90 -3.52 -8.75 18.84
C GLN A 90 -2.12 -9.24 18.32
N THR A 91 -1.12 -8.35 18.40
CA THR A 91 0.35 -8.32 18.11
C THR A 91 1.24 -9.19 19.06
N PRO A 92 2.62 -9.25 19.04
CA PRO A 92 3.63 -8.32 18.46
C PRO A 92 4.96 -8.86 17.84
N GLU A 93 5.71 -7.92 17.20
CA GLU A 93 7.19 -7.84 16.97
C GLU A 93 7.85 -8.75 15.89
N GLU A 94 8.74 -8.34 14.95
CA GLU A 94 9.61 -7.17 14.68
C GLU A 94 9.82 -6.91 13.15
N GLN A 95 10.41 -5.75 12.83
CA GLN A 95 10.61 -5.05 11.55
C GLN A 95 11.50 -5.81 10.52
N GLU A 96 11.41 -5.63 9.20
CA GLU A 96 11.90 -4.48 8.42
C GLU A 96 11.41 -4.45 6.94
N SER A 97 11.34 -3.23 6.39
CA SER A 97 11.57 -2.81 4.99
C SER A 97 10.58 -3.14 3.83
N SER A 98 9.80 -2.11 3.48
CA SER A 98 9.61 -1.54 2.12
C SER A 98 9.06 -2.41 0.96
N ALA A 99 7.73 -2.53 0.87
CA ALA A 99 6.87 -2.47 -0.33
C ALA A 99 5.50 -3.05 0.04
N ILE A 100 4.44 -2.25 -0.01
CA ILE A 100 3.10 -2.66 0.45
C ILE A 100 2.15 -2.77 -0.74
N ASP A 101 1.92 -4.00 -1.18
CA ASP A 101 1.01 -4.36 -2.26
C ASP A 101 -0.41 -4.47 -1.71
N ILE A 102 -1.34 -3.66 -2.22
CA ILE A 102 -2.72 -3.65 -1.76
C ILE A 102 -3.56 -4.51 -2.69
N ALA A 103 -3.95 -5.67 -2.19
CA ALA A 103 -5.03 -6.47 -2.75
C ALA A 103 -6.37 -5.88 -2.26
N VAL A 104 -6.92 -4.91 -3.00
CA VAL A 104 -8.29 -4.44 -2.79
C VAL A 104 -9.26 -5.56 -3.14
N GLN A 105 -9.53 -6.44 -2.17
CA GLN A 105 -10.36 -7.63 -2.37
C GLN A 105 -11.84 -7.22 -2.46
N LYS A 106 -12.29 -6.77 -3.64
CA LYS A 106 -13.70 -6.85 -4.02
C LYS A 106 -13.93 -8.22 -4.67
N ASN A 107 -14.64 -9.11 -3.97
CA ASN A 107 -15.39 -10.26 -4.50
C ASN A 107 -14.87 -10.90 -5.80
N MET A 108 -13.63 -11.42 -5.82
CA MET A 108 -13.12 -12.17 -6.98
C MET A 108 -13.35 -13.67 -6.79
N SER A 109 -14.40 -14.19 -7.40
CA SER A 109 -14.50 -15.60 -7.77
C SER A 109 -13.69 -15.83 -9.06
N TYR A 110 -12.36 -15.91 -8.98
CA TYR A 110 -11.56 -16.33 -10.14
C TYR A 110 -11.58 -17.86 -10.23
N SER A 111 -12.15 -18.40 -11.30
CA SER A 111 -11.90 -19.79 -11.66
C SER A 111 -10.45 -19.89 -12.15
N LEU A 112 -9.59 -20.45 -11.31
CA LEU A 112 -8.21 -20.76 -11.69
C LEU A 112 -8.26 -21.89 -12.74
N SER A 113 -8.27 -21.55 -14.02
CA SER A 113 -8.03 -22.52 -15.08
C SER A 113 -6.59 -23.03 -14.96
N LYS A 114 -6.38 -24.33 -15.17
CA LYS A 114 -5.06 -24.99 -15.05
C LYS A 114 -3.97 -24.31 -15.89
N ASP A 115 -4.36 -23.61 -16.96
CA ASP A 115 -3.44 -22.90 -17.87
C ASP A 115 -2.79 -21.65 -17.24
N ASN A 116 -3.47 -20.98 -16.30
CA ASN A 116 -2.92 -19.80 -15.60
C ASN A 116 -1.88 -20.13 -14.52
N LEU A 117 -1.78 -21.40 -14.12
CA LEU A 117 -0.78 -21.86 -13.14
C LEU A 117 0.63 -21.97 -13.75
N LEU A 118 0.74 -21.92 -15.09
CA LEU A 118 2.00 -22.09 -15.80
C LEU A 118 2.77 -20.77 -16.00
N THR A 119 2.12 -19.61 -15.87
CA THR A 119 2.73 -18.30 -16.22
C THR A 119 3.48 -17.62 -15.08
N ASN A 120 3.52 -18.20 -13.88
CA ASN A 120 4.20 -17.71 -12.67
C ASN A 120 3.83 -16.29 -12.19
N ARG A 121 2.98 -15.55 -12.93
CA ARG A 121 2.48 -14.21 -12.62
C ARG A 121 1.08 -14.02 -13.17
N ILE A 122 0.12 -13.71 -12.30
CA ILE A 122 -1.27 -13.43 -12.70
C ILE A 122 -1.50 -11.92 -12.56
N PRO A 123 -1.75 -11.18 -13.65
CA PRO A 123 -2.13 -9.77 -13.55
C PRO A 123 -3.51 -9.65 -12.89
N ILE A 124 -3.62 -8.74 -11.92
CA ILE A 124 -4.90 -8.43 -11.29
C ILE A 124 -5.58 -7.29 -12.04
N PRO A 125 -6.89 -7.42 -12.34
CA PRO A 125 -7.63 -6.34 -12.97
C PRO A 125 -7.47 -5.03 -12.21
N PRO A 126 -7.32 -3.89 -12.92
CA PRO A 126 -7.14 -2.63 -12.26
C PRO A 126 -8.28 -2.18 -11.34
N THR A 127 -9.43 -2.82 -11.37
CA THR A 127 -10.53 -2.54 -10.43
C THR A 127 -10.34 -3.21 -9.08
N ASP A 128 -9.47 -4.23 -9.02
CA ASP A 128 -9.45 -5.21 -7.93
C ASP A 128 -8.08 -5.26 -7.20
N GLY A 129 -7.09 -4.46 -7.63
CA GLY A 129 -5.79 -4.41 -6.96
C GLY A 129 -4.81 -3.37 -7.50
N ARG A 130 -3.92 -2.90 -6.61
CA ARG A 130 -2.88 -1.91 -6.92
C ARG A 130 -1.63 -2.16 -6.08
N ASN A 131 -0.48 -1.91 -6.69
CA ASN A 131 0.74 -1.69 -5.91
C ASN A 131 0.75 -0.21 -5.52
N LEU A 132 0.97 0.11 -4.25
CA LEU A 132 1.02 1.50 -3.78
C LEU A 132 2.18 1.66 -2.79
N PHE A 133 2.63 2.90 -2.59
CA PHE A 133 3.55 3.17 -1.49
C PHE A 133 2.79 3.26 -0.17
N GLY A 134 3.36 2.64 0.85
CA GLY A 134 2.91 2.80 2.23
C GLY A 134 3.56 4.01 2.87
N ILE A 135 2.72 4.90 3.42
CA ILE A 135 3.16 6.07 4.18
C ILE A 135 2.49 6.10 5.55
N ALA A 136 3.15 6.75 6.50
CA ALA A 136 2.61 6.96 7.83
C ALA A 136 1.59 8.11 7.81
N ASP A 137 0.56 7.99 8.65
CA ASP A 137 -0.40 9.05 8.91
C ASP A 137 0.17 10.07 9.90
N GLU A 138 0.82 11.11 9.37
CA GLU A 138 1.33 12.20 10.21
C GLU A 138 0.21 13.09 10.78
N THR A 139 -1.03 12.98 10.27
CA THR A 139 -2.18 13.75 10.79
C THR A 139 -2.74 13.14 12.08
N GLY A 140 -2.47 11.86 12.33
CA GLY A 140 -3.00 11.11 13.47
C GLY A 140 -4.52 10.89 13.44
N GLU A 141 -5.18 11.11 12.29
CA GLU A 141 -6.62 10.96 12.12
C GLU A 141 -7.06 9.49 11.97
N LEU A 142 -6.17 8.59 11.54
CA LEU A 142 -6.46 7.16 11.37
C LEU A 142 -6.29 6.37 12.69
N GLN A 143 -7.22 5.45 12.95
CA GLN A 143 -7.17 4.55 14.10
C GLN A 143 -6.54 3.19 13.76
N TYR A 144 -6.12 2.44 14.78
CA TYR A 144 -5.62 1.07 14.63
C TYR A 144 -6.58 0.20 13.80
N GLY A 145 -6.02 -0.55 12.83
CA GLY A 145 -6.78 -1.40 11.92
C GLY A 145 -7.44 -0.65 10.75
N GLN A 146 -7.38 0.67 10.72
CA GLN A 146 -7.82 1.48 9.58
C GLN A 146 -6.67 1.78 8.62
N CYS A 147 -7.01 2.17 7.41
CA CYS A 147 -6.07 2.77 6.45
C CYS A 147 -6.81 3.75 5.54
N PHE A 148 -6.08 4.69 4.93
CA PHE A 148 -6.61 5.50 3.84
C PHE A 148 -5.95 5.08 2.52
N ILE A 149 -6.74 4.96 1.45
CA ILE A 149 -6.22 4.54 0.15
C ILE A 149 -6.84 5.40 -0.94
N GLN A 150 -5.97 6.00 -1.76
CA GLN A 150 -6.37 6.74 -2.94
C GLN A 150 -5.43 6.44 -4.09
N TYR A 151 -5.99 6.14 -5.26
CA TYR A 151 -5.22 5.88 -6.47
C TYR A 151 -5.86 6.53 -7.70
N SER A 152 -5.05 6.82 -8.71
CA SER A 152 -5.51 7.34 -10.00
C SER A 152 -5.69 6.23 -11.03
N ALA A 153 -6.54 6.51 -12.02
CA ALA A 153 -6.78 5.60 -13.14
C ALA A 153 -5.50 5.43 -13.99
N LEU A 154 -5.23 4.19 -14.44
CA LEU A 154 -4.03 3.85 -15.21
C LEU A 154 -4.02 4.44 -16.62
N ASN A 155 -5.19 4.48 -17.26
CA ASN A 155 -5.33 4.92 -18.65
C ASN A 155 -6.03 6.27 -18.66
N GLN A 156 -5.25 7.34 -18.80
CA GLN A 156 -5.80 8.62 -19.23
C GLN A 156 -5.14 9.05 -20.53
N THR A 157 -5.90 8.86 -21.60
CA THR A 157 -5.58 9.23 -22.98
C THR A 157 -5.92 10.68 -23.32
N ASN A 158 -6.54 11.43 -22.40
CA ASN A 158 -7.00 12.79 -22.65
C ASN A 158 -6.31 13.80 -21.73
N LYS A 159 -6.03 15.00 -22.28
CA LYS A 159 -5.45 16.21 -21.66
C LYS A 159 -6.32 16.81 -20.52
N GLY A 160 -6.99 15.99 -19.72
CA GLY A 160 -7.84 16.38 -18.59
C GLY A 160 -7.20 16.06 -17.23
N ARG A 161 -7.83 16.53 -16.15
CA ARG A 161 -7.39 16.31 -14.77
C ARG A 161 -7.43 14.82 -14.40
N ARG A 162 -6.44 14.35 -13.65
CA ARG A 162 -6.38 12.95 -13.20
C ARG A 162 -7.58 12.58 -12.34
N LYS A 163 -8.24 11.48 -12.69
CA LYS A 163 -9.36 10.94 -11.91
C LYS A 163 -8.80 10.06 -10.81
N PHE A 164 -9.12 10.42 -9.57
CA PHE A 164 -8.74 9.68 -8.38
C PHE A 164 -9.93 8.88 -7.85
N HIS A 165 -9.62 7.75 -7.24
CA HIS A 165 -10.56 6.83 -6.61
C HIS A 165 -10.12 6.62 -5.17
N VAL A 166 -11.03 6.93 -4.24
CA VAL A 166 -10.85 6.61 -2.81
C VAL A 166 -11.47 5.25 -2.54
N VAL A 167 -10.72 4.37 -1.87
CA VAL A 167 -11.20 3.04 -1.48
C VAL A 167 -11.82 3.13 -0.11
N THR A 168 -12.97 2.48 0.05
CA THR A 168 -13.63 2.31 1.35
C THR A 168 -14.06 0.87 1.55
N GLY A 169 -14.12 0.44 2.80
CA GLY A 169 -14.48 -0.93 3.19
C GLY A 169 -13.27 -1.82 3.45
N THR A 170 -13.52 -3.11 3.59
CA THR A 170 -12.47 -4.09 3.92
C THR A 170 -11.48 -4.26 2.77
N VAL A 171 -10.20 -4.18 3.08
CA VAL A 171 -9.09 -4.37 2.13
C VAL A 171 -8.11 -5.39 2.67
N LEU A 172 -7.45 -6.10 1.76
CA LEU A 172 -6.38 -7.03 2.06
C LEU A 172 -5.05 -6.40 1.64
N VAL A 173 -4.10 -6.36 2.53
CA VAL A 173 -2.80 -5.73 2.31
C VAL A 173 -1.73 -6.79 2.50
N THR A 174 -0.80 -6.89 1.56
CA THR A 174 0.33 -7.81 1.64
C THR A 174 1.61 -7.10 1.30
N LYS A 175 2.75 -7.68 1.67
CA LYS A 175 4.05 -7.28 1.13
C LYS A 175 4.48 -8.27 0.06
N ASN A 176 5.36 -7.83 -0.84
CA ASN A 176 6.02 -8.70 -1.80
C ASN A 176 7.53 -8.69 -1.52
N PRO A 177 8.16 -9.85 -1.27
CA PRO A 177 7.59 -11.19 -1.30
C PRO A 177 6.64 -11.47 -0.12
N CYS A 178 5.59 -12.25 -0.38
CA CYS A 178 4.67 -12.78 0.62
C CYS A 178 5.05 -14.25 0.84
N LEU A 179 5.61 -14.57 1.99
CA LEU A 179 6.14 -15.89 2.30
C LEU A 179 5.25 -16.64 3.29
N TRP A 180 4.52 -15.91 4.15
CA TRP A 180 3.72 -16.49 5.21
C TRP A 180 2.29 -15.94 5.20
N PRO A 181 1.28 -16.71 5.64
CA PRO A 181 -0.09 -16.21 5.76
C PRO A 181 -0.22 -14.94 6.61
N GLY A 182 0.67 -14.75 7.60
CA GLY A 182 0.71 -13.54 8.43
C GLY A 182 1.18 -12.28 7.71
N ASP A 183 1.74 -12.40 6.50
CA ASP A 183 2.10 -11.25 5.65
C ASP A 183 0.84 -10.57 5.08
N PHE A 184 -0.29 -11.27 5.08
CA PHE A 184 -1.59 -10.69 4.78
C PHE A 184 -2.17 -10.00 6.01
N ARG A 185 -2.58 -8.75 5.83
CA ARG A 185 -3.30 -7.97 6.82
C ARG A 185 -4.64 -7.52 6.26
N ARG A 186 -5.70 -7.79 7.03
CA ARG A 186 -7.02 -7.23 6.78
C ARG A 186 -7.11 -5.88 7.47
N LEU A 187 -7.41 -4.84 6.72
CA LEU A 187 -7.62 -3.48 7.23
C LEU A 187 -8.97 -2.95 6.76
N THR A 188 -9.46 -1.90 7.40
CA THR A 188 -10.64 -1.15 6.96
C THR A 188 -10.19 0.14 6.30
N ALA A 189 -10.38 0.23 4.98
CA ALA A 189 -10.19 1.47 4.25
C ALA A 189 -11.30 2.46 4.62
N VAL A 190 -10.91 3.62 5.15
CA VAL A 190 -11.83 4.68 5.57
C VAL A 190 -11.64 5.91 4.69
N HIS A 191 -12.75 6.64 4.47
CA HIS A 191 -12.68 7.94 3.83
C HIS A 191 -12.13 8.97 4.82
N ASN A 192 -11.23 9.83 4.33
CA ASN A 192 -10.63 10.90 5.10
C ASN A 192 -10.45 12.12 4.19
N SER A 193 -11.10 13.24 4.55
CA SER A 193 -11.10 14.46 3.72
C SER A 193 -9.78 15.23 3.75
N THR A 194 -9.00 15.09 4.81
CA THR A 194 -7.68 15.74 4.94
C THR A 194 -6.70 15.01 4.03
N LEU A 195 -6.59 13.70 4.18
CA LEU A 195 -5.70 12.85 3.38
C LEU A 195 -6.09 12.84 1.89
N GLU A 196 -7.38 12.86 1.54
CA GLU A 196 -7.83 12.86 0.14
C GLU A 196 -7.30 14.03 -0.70
N LYS A 197 -7.11 15.19 -0.07
CA LYS A 197 -6.62 16.40 -0.76
C LYS A 197 -5.17 16.25 -1.21
N PHE A 198 -4.35 15.57 -0.41
CA PHE A 198 -2.89 15.61 -0.53
C PHE A 198 -2.24 14.27 -0.83
N MET A 199 -2.87 13.16 -0.44
CA MET A 199 -2.34 11.81 -0.57
C MET A 199 -2.96 11.10 -1.78
N ARG A 200 -2.13 10.79 -2.78
CA ARG A 200 -2.50 10.21 -4.07
C ARG A 200 -1.54 9.11 -4.44
N ASP A 201 -2.07 8.03 -5.03
CA ASP A 201 -1.30 6.85 -5.44
C ASP A 201 -0.52 6.21 -4.27
N VAL A 202 -1.12 6.23 -3.08
CA VAL A 202 -0.54 5.74 -1.81
C VAL A 202 -1.59 5.06 -0.94
N ILE A 203 -1.10 4.28 0.04
CA ILE A 203 -1.84 3.86 1.24
C ILE A 203 -1.22 4.49 2.46
N VAL A 204 -2.08 5.05 3.31
CA VAL A 204 -1.70 5.70 4.56
C VAL A 204 -2.08 4.77 5.71
N PHE A 205 -1.12 4.52 6.60
CA PHE A 205 -1.29 3.70 7.78
C PHE A 205 -1.30 4.55 9.05
N PRO A 206 -2.13 4.23 10.04
CA PRO A 206 -2.13 4.90 11.33
C PRO A 206 -0.76 4.77 11.99
N ILE A 207 -0.28 5.85 12.59
CA ILE A 207 0.91 5.84 13.46
C ILE A 207 0.57 5.38 14.89
N ASN A 208 -0.70 5.48 15.27
CA ASN A 208 -1.20 5.11 16.57
C ASN A 208 -1.77 3.69 16.51
N GLY A 209 -1.12 2.75 17.19
CA GLY A 209 -1.48 1.33 17.11
C GLY A 209 -0.60 0.42 17.93
#